data_AF-A0A0Q8WZ29-F1
#
_entry.id   AF-A0A0Q8WZ29-F1
#
_cell.length_a   1.000
_cell.length_b   1.000
_cell.length_c   1.000
_cell.angle_alpha   90.00
_cell.angle_beta   90.00
_cell.angle_gamma   90.00
#
_symmetry.space_group_name_H-M   'P 1'
#
loop_
_entity.id
_entity.type
_entity.pdbx_description
1 polymer ?
#
loop_
_entity_poly.entity_id
_entity_poly.type
_entity_poly.pdbx_seq_one_letter_code
_entity_poly.pdbx_strand_id
1 'polypeptide(L)' 'MSSRTKMTIFWLLFGSSIVLAVFPPLYLAGSGIDTPILGVPFSVAYWIFDALLATGAVWLLWIFENIRGEVGEEPEEVAA' A
#
# COMPACT_ATOMS: atom_id res chain seq x y z
N MET A 1 -5.59 2.38 -19.40
CA MET A 1 -4.61 1.56 -18.63
C MET A 1 -5.10 0.13 -18.64
N SER A 2 -4.29 -0.84 -19.06
CA SER A 2 -4.75 -2.24 -19.17
C SER A 2 -4.98 -2.87 -17.78
N SER A 3 -5.77 -3.95 -17.73
CA SER A 3 -6.01 -4.72 -16.50
C SER A 3 -4.72 -5.21 -15.85
N ARG A 4 -3.74 -5.61 -16.67
CA ARG A 4 -2.41 -6.00 -16.20
C ARG A 4 -1.67 -4.83 -15.53
N THR A 5 -1.69 -3.65 -16.15
CA THR A 5 -1.01 -2.47 -15.59
C THR A 5 -1.62 -2.02 -14.27
N LYS A 6 -2.97 -1.98 -14.14
CA LYS A 6 -3.60 -1.61 -12.85
C LYS A 6 -3.26 -2.60 -11.74
N MET A 7 -3.26 -3.89 -12.05
CA MET A 7 -2.95 -4.95 -11.10
C MET A 7 -1.47 -4.92 -10.69
N THR A 8 -0.55 -4.68 -11.63
CA THR A 8 0.87 -4.48 -11.32
C THR A 8 1.08 -3.28 -10.39
N ILE A 9 0.44 -2.14 -10.65
CA ILE A 9 0.56 -0.95 -9.78
C ILE A 9 0.00 -1.25 -8.39
N PHE A 10 -1.17 -1.87 -8.30
CA PHE A 10 -1.77 -2.27 -7.04
C PHE A 10 -0.82 -3.17 -6.24
N TRP A 11 -0.31 -4.25 -6.84
CA TRP A 11 0.60 -5.17 -6.17
C TRP A 11 1.94 -4.54 -5.78
N LEU A 12 2.44 -3.59 -6.56
CA LEU A 12 3.63 -2.84 -6.16
C LEU A 12 3.35 -2.02 -4.91
N LEU A 13 2.25 -1.27 -4.85
CA LEU A 13 1.92 -0.43 -3.70
C LEU A 13 1.55 -1.27 -2.46
N PHE A 14 0.59 -2.19 -2.62
CA PHE A 14 0.05 -3.02 -1.53
C PHE A 14 1.04 -4.12 -1.11
N GLY A 15 1.76 -4.70 -2.06
CA GLY A 15 2.83 -5.65 -1.77
C GLY A 15 3.98 -4.97 -1.02
N SER A 16 4.35 -3.75 -1.39
CA SER A 16 5.31 -2.97 -0.62
C SER A 16 4.84 -2.70 0.81
N SER A 17 3.57 -2.34 1.04
CA SER A 17 3.07 -2.17 2.41
C SER A 17 3.14 -3.46 3.22
N ILE A 18 2.84 -4.63 2.63
CA ILE A 18 3.00 -5.91 3.32
C ILE A 18 4.46 -6.17 3.70
N VAL A 19 5.39 -5.91 2.78
CA VAL A 19 6.83 -6.09 3.05
C VAL A 19 7.28 -5.16 4.17
N LEU A 20 6.84 -3.91 4.17
CA LEU A 20 7.12 -2.94 5.23
C LEU A 20 6.52 -3.36 6.58
N ALA A 21 5.29 -3.87 6.58
CA ALA A 21 4.63 -4.36 7.78
C ALA A 21 5.36 -5.58 8.41
N VAL A 22 5.80 -6.52 7.57
CA VAL A 22 6.40 -7.79 8.01
C VAL A 22 7.88 -7.63 8.35
N PHE A 23 8.60 -6.90 7.52
CA PHE A 23 9.99 -6.56 7.74
C PHE A 23 10.04 -5.07 8.02
N PRO A 24 10.36 -4.67 9.26
CA PRO A 24 10.38 -3.27 9.62
C PRO A 24 11.82 -2.69 9.62
N PRO A 25 12.71 -2.87 8.60
CA PRO A 25 14.05 -2.28 8.63
C PRO A 25 14.00 -0.76 8.76
N LEU A 26 13.01 -0.11 8.15
CA LEU A 26 12.79 1.34 8.29
C LEU A 26 12.44 1.73 9.73
N TYR A 27 11.51 1.02 10.38
CA TYR A 27 11.20 1.23 11.79
C TYR A 27 12.43 0.96 12.69
N LEU A 28 13.15 -0.14 12.47
CA LEU A 28 14.32 -0.49 13.27
C LEU A 28 15.45 0.53 13.11
N ALA A 29 15.68 1.02 11.89
CA ALA A 29 16.66 2.08 11.61
C ALA A 29 16.36 3.39 12.37
N GLY A 30 15.08 3.66 12.66
CA GLY A 30 14.65 4.80 13.48
C GLY A 30 14.29 4.47 14.93
N SER A 31 14.35 3.20 15.36
CA SER A 31 13.83 2.79 16.69
C SER A 31 14.69 3.26 17.88
N GLY A 32 15.97 3.59 17.63
CA GLY A 32 16.84 4.26 18.60
C GLY A 32 16.80 5.78 18.52
N ILE A 33 15.96 6.34 17.65
CA ILE A 33 15.79 7.78 17.45
C ILE A 33 14.57 8.23 18.25
N ASP A 34 14.81 8.94 19.36
CA ASP A 34 13.75 9.62 20.14
C ASP A 34 13.22 10.89 19.46
N THR A 35 13.68 11.21 18.25
CA THR A 35 13.26 12.40 17.51
C THR A 35 11.82 12.25 17.04
N PRO A 36 10.90 13.12 17.51
CA PRO A 36 9.52 13.11 17.04
C PRO A 36 9.42 13.67 15.61
N ILE A 37 8.60 13.04 14.78
CA ILE A 37 8.13 13.61 13.51
C ILE A 37 6.82 14.34 13.80
N LEU A 38 6.81 15.67 13.68
CA LEU A 38 5.61 16.48 13.96
C LEU A 38 5.02 16.25 15.37
N GLY A 39 5.86 15.93 16.36
CA GLY A 39 5.43 15.62 17.73
C GLY A 39 5.03 14.15 17.97
N VAL A 40 5.10 13.30 16.94
CA VAL A 40 4.75 11.87 17.01
C VAL A 40 6.01 11.00 17.00
N PRO A 41 6.12 9.96 17.84
CA PRO A 41 7.24 9.03 17.79
C PRO A 41 7.42 8.43 16.39
N PHE A 42 8.67 8.27 15.96
CA PHE A 42 8.99 7.75 14.63
C PHE A 42 8.29 6.41 14.33
N SER A 43 8.23 5.52 15.33
CA SER A 43 7.55 4.23 15.23
C SER A 43 6.07 4.36 14.89
N VAL A 44 5.37 5.31 15.51
CA VAL A 44 3.94 5.56 15.27
C VAL A 44 3.74 6.19 13.89
N ALA A 45 4.58 7.16 13.52
CA ALA A 45 4.54 7.77 12.19
C ALA A 45 4.76 6.73 11.07
N TYR A 46 5.67 5.78 11.29
CA TYR A 46 5.92 4.67 10.37
C TYR A 46 4.68 3.79 10.16
N TRP A 47 4.02 3.37 11.24
CA TRP A 47 2.79 2.56 11.14
C TRP A 47 1.64 3.32 10.47
N ILE A 48 1.50 4.62 10.74
CA ILE A 48 0.50 5.47 10.07
C ILE A 48 0.79 5.52 8.57
N PHE A 49 2.05 5.75 8.19
CA PHE A 49 2.43 5.79 6.79
C PHE A 49 2.12 4.47 6.07
N ASP A 50 2.46 3.34 6.69
CA ASP A 50 2.21 2.01 6.12
C ASP A 50 0.71 1.73 5.97
N ALA A 51 -0.10 2.06 6.99
CA ALA A 51 -1.55 1.95 6.92
C ALA A 51 -2.16 2.82 5.81
N LEU A 52 -1.65 4.05 5.63
CA LEU A 52 -2.08 4.94 4.56
C LEU A 52 -1.67 4.42 3.18
N LEU A 53 -0.48 3.83 3.06
CA LEU A 53 -0.02 3.22 1.81
C LEU A 53 -0.92 2.05 1.42
N ALA A 54 -1.20 1.14 2.34
CA ALA A 54 -2.07 -0.02 2.12
C ALA A 54 -3.50 0.42 1.75
N THR A 55 -4.08 1.34 2.54
CA THR A 55 -5.42 1.88 2.30
C THR A 55 -5.49 2.62 0.97
N GLY A 56 -4.49 3.45 0.66
CA GLY A 56 -4.39 4.21 -0.57
C GLY A 56 -4.29 3.30 -1.80
N ALA A 57 -3.55 2.19 -1.72
CA ALA A 57 -3.45 1.22 -2.80
C ALA A 57 -4.82 0.61 -3.16
N VAL A 58 -5.57 0.14 -2.15
CA VAL A 58 -6.92 -0.42 -2.34
C VAL A 58 -7.89 0.66 -2.83
N TRP A 59 -7.85 1.85 -2.23
CA TRP A 59 -8.76 2.93 -2.58
C TRP A 59 -8.54 3.43 -4.01
N LEU A 60 -7.29 3.56 -4.45
CA LEU A 60 -6.96 3.90 -5.83
C LEU A 60 -7.46 2.85 -6.82
N LEU A 61 -7.25 1.57 -6.53
CA LEU A 61 -7.75 0.49 -7.38
C LEU A 61 -9.29 0.59 -7.51
N TRP A 62 -9.98 0.76 -6.38
CA TRP A 62 -11.43 0.92 -6.36
C TRP A 62 -11.90 2.15 -7.18
N ILE A 63 -11.23 3.31 -7.06
CA ILE A 63 -11.57 4.51 -7.85
C ILE A 63 -11.44 4.20 -9.35
N PHE A 64 -10.35 3.56 -9.78
CA PHE A 64 -10.12 3.24 -11.19
C PHE A 64 -11.16 2.28 -11.74
N GLU A 65 -11.53 1.25 -10.97
CA GLU A 65 -12.56 0.28 -11.35
C GLU A 65 -13.95 0.94 -11.38
N ASN A 66 -14.25 1.79 -10.41
CA ASN A 66 -15.54 2.48 -10.32
C ASN A 66 -15.77 3.44 -11.48
N ILE A 67 -14.76 4.20 -11.90
CA ILE A 67 -14.86 5.10 -13.05
C ILE A 67 -15.09 4.33 -14.36
N ARG A 68 -14.62 3.07 -14.43
CA ARG A 68 -14.75 2.23 -15.63
C ARG A 68 -15.96 1.31 -15.63
N GLY A 69 -16.68 1.23 -14.53
CA GLY A 69 -17.77 0.27 -14.36
C GLY A 69 -17.30 -1.18 -14.19
N GLU A 70 -16.02 -1.39 -13.85
CA GLU A 70 -15.40 -2.71 -13.67
C GLU A 70 -15.56 -3.22 -12.20
N VAL A 71 -16.28 -2.49 -11.34
CA VAL A 71 -16.43 -2.85 -9.92
C VAL A 71 -17.24 -4.13 -9.79
N GLY A 72 -16.62 -5.17 -9.26
CA GLY A 72 -17.24 -6.48 -9.09
C GLY A 72 -17.12 -7.40 -10.30
N GLU A 73 -16.44 -6.97 -11.38
CA GLU A 73 -16.00 -7.90 -12.42
C GLU A 73 -14.83 -8.73 -11.87
N GLU A 74 -14.96 -10.06 -11.94
CA GLU A 74 -13.84 -10.92 -11.60
C GLU A 74 -12.68 -10.69 -12.57
N PRO A 75 -11.44 -10.59 -12.09
CA PRO A 75 -10.30 -10.49 -12.98
C PRO A 75 -10.29 -11.73 -13.88
N GLU A 76 -10.26 -11.54 -15.20
CA GLU A 76 -10.09 -12.64 -16.17
C GLU A 76 -8.94 -13.54 -15.67
N GLU A 77 -9.27 -14.78 -15.32
CA GLU A 77 -8.32 -15.77 -14.86
C GLU A 77 -7.28 -15.96 -15.98
N VAL A 78 -6.07 -15.45 -15.74
CA VAL A 78 -4.97 -15.63 -16.68
C VAL A 78 -4.61 -17.11 -16.62
N ALA A 79 -5.14 -17.89 -17.56
CA ALA A 79 -4.82 -19.30 -17.71
C ALA A 79 -3.29 -19.47 -17.67
N ALA A 80 -2.83 -20.16 -16.62
CA ALA A 80 -1.42 -20.43 -16.36
C ALA A 80 -0.81 -21.37 -17.41
#